data_AF-A0A9D5SUA6-F1
#
_entry.id   AF-A0A9D5SUA6-F1
#
_cell.length_a   1.000
_cell.length_b   1.000
_cell.length_c   1.000
_cell.angle_alpha   90.00
_cell.angle_beta   90.00
_cell.angle_gamma   90.00
#
_symmetry.space_group_name_H-M   'P 1'
#
loop_
_entity.id
_entity.type
_entity.pdbx_description
1 polymer ?
#
loop_
_entity_poly.entity_id
_entity_poly.type
_entity_poly.pdbx_seq_one_letter_code
_entity_poly.pdbx_strand_id
1 'polypeptide(L)'
;MSRRIQFMCAEISDVTMQEALDEVIRLADGHNDAFVVTPNVDHMVRLERDPRLREAYSQAELVLADGQPLVWLSKLYRRPIREKVSGSDLFPLLCQRAAREGKSIFIFGAAEGVAERAAHRLAEQYAGLNICGTYAPPFGFENDEQQLALSLEQIKKAAPDILIVCLGCPKQEYFISQHRHTLGVPVSLCLGSVADIAAGEITRAPRWMSRCGLEWFYRLCSDPKRLAKRYLRDDLRIIPMFFKYLRKNQK
;
A
#
# COMPACT_ATOMS: atom_id res chain seq x y z
N MET A 1 -17.82 -8.25 4.37
CA MET A 1 -16.65 -7.87 5.20
C MET A 1 -15.69 -9.04 5.24
N SER A 2 -14.45 -8.84 4.81
CA SER A 2 -13.40 -9.86 4.83
C SER A 2 -13.04 -10.22 6.28
N ARG A 3 -12.85 -11.52 6.54
CA ARG A 3 -12.38 -12.00 7.84
C ARG A 3 -11.02 -11.37 8.17
N ARG A 4 -10.82 -10.96 9.42
CA ARG A 4 -9.53 -10.48 9.93
C ARG A 4 -8.86 -11.49 10.84
N ILE A 5 -7.53 -11.49 10.80
CA ILE A 5 -6.67 -12.27 11.66
C ILE A 5 -5.81 -11.30 12.47
N GLN A 6 -5.93 -11.35 13.79
CA GLN A 6 -4.98 -10.67 14.67
C GLN A 6 -3.59 -11.33 14.54
N PHE A 7 -2.63 -10.57 14.01
CA PHE A 7 -1.24 -10.96 13.78
C PHE A 7 -0.30 -9.96 14.44
N MET A 8 0.31 -10.36 15.56
CA MET A 8 1.13 -9.50 16.41
C MET A 8 0.39 -8.20 16.80
N CYS A 9 0.88 -7.04 16.37
CA CYS A 9 0.37 -5.71 16.73
C CYS A 9 -0.72 -5.17 15.81
N ALA A 10 -1.14 -5.91 14.77
CA ALA A 10 -2.12 -5.46 13.78
C ALA A 10 -3.11 -6.56 13.39
N GLU A 11 -4.25 -6.17 12.85
CA GLU A 11 -5.20 -7.07 12.21
C GLU A 11 -4.94 -7.11 10.71
N ILE A 12 -4.71 -8.30 10.16
CA ILE A 12 -4.47 -8.53 8.74
C ILE A 12 -5.73 -9.16 8.13
N SER A 13 -6.07 -8.76 6.92
CA SER A 13 -7.21 -9.31 6.18
C SER A 13 -6.86 -10.70 5.66
N ASP A 14 -7.73 -11.67 5.91
CA ASP A 14 -7.56 -13.07 5.51
C ASP A 14 -8.10 -13.31 4.09
N VAL A 15 -7.47 -12.66 3.11
CA VAL A 15 -7.91 -12.64 1.72
C VAL A 15 -6.82 -13.11 0.77
N THR A 16 -7.25 -13.68 -0.35
CA THR A 16 -6.45 -13.93 -1.54
C THR A 16 -6.30 -12.66 -2.37
N MET A 17 -5.39 -12.67 -3.35
CA MET A 17 -5.24 -11.57 -4.31
C MET A 17 -6.55 -11.27 -5.05
N GLN A 18 -7.27 -12.32 -5.45
CA GLN A 18 -8.53 -12.18 -6.18
C GLN A 18 -9.63 -11.59 -5.30
N GLU A 19 -9.78 -12.11 -4.07
CA GLU A 19 -10.74 -11.56 -3.10
C GLU A 19 -10.41 -10.10 -2.73
N ALA A 20 -9.13 -9.74 -2.61
CA ALA A 20 -8.71 -8.37 -2.36
C ALA A 20 -9.06 -7.44 -3.54
N LEU A 21 -8.85 -7.90 -4.78
CA LEU A 21 -9.21 -7.14 -5.97
C LEU A 21 -10.73 -6.92 -6.06
N ASP A 22 -11.52 -7.98 -5.86
CA ASP A 22 -12.98 -7.91 -5.91
C ASP A 22 -13.52 -6.98 -4.81
N GLU A 23 -12.94 -7.02 -3.60
CA GLU A 23 -13.32 -6.11 -2.52
C GLU A 23 -12.94 -4.66 -2.81
N VAL A 24 -11.77 -4.38 -3.40
CA VAL A 24 -11.40 -3.01 -3.81
C VAL A 24 -12.38 -2.45 -4.83
N ILE A 25 -12.76 -3.24 -5.84
CA ILE A 25 -13.76 -2.83 -6.83
C ILE A 25 -15.12 -2.58 -6.17
N ARG A 26 -15.57 -3.48 -5.29
CA ARG A 26 -16.81 -3.30 -4.53
C ARG A 26 -16.79 -2.02 -3.67
N LEU A 27 -15.64 -1.66 -3.10
CA LEU A 27 -15.47 -0.41 -2.36
C LEU A 27 -15.50 0.81 -3.30
N ALA A 28 -14.94 0.69 -4.51
CA ALA A 28 -15.00 1.72 -5.55
C ALA A 28 -16.42 1.98 -6.08
N ASP A 29 -17.33 1.00 -5.98
CA ASP A 29 -18.76 1.16 -6.26
C ASP A 29 -19.55 1.83 -5.12
N GLY A 30 -18.95 1.94 -3.93
CA GLY A 30 -19.59 2.48 -2.75
C GLY A 30 -19.37 3.99 -2.56
N HIS A 31 -19.79 4.49 -1.39
CA HIS A 31 -19.56 5.87 -0.95
C HIS A 31 -18.90 5.93 0.44
N ASN A 32 -18.09 4.92 0.78
CA ASN A 32 -17.66 4.65 2.16
C ASN A 32 -16.20 5.05 2.45
N ASP A 33 -15.64 6.03 1.72
CA ASP A 33 -14.30 6.60 1.93
C ASP A 33 -13.22 5.62 2.44
N ALA A 34 -13.23 4.43 1.85
CA ALA A 34 -12.49 3.31 2.35
C ALA A 34 -11.00 3.51 2.09
N PHE A 35 -10.15 2.91 2.90
CA PHE A 35 -8.74 2.81 2.58
C PHE A 35 -8.12 1.46 2.84
N VAL A 36 -7.11 1.19 2.02
CA VAL A 36 -6.39 -0.06 1.94
C VAL A 36 -4.92 0.20 2.22
N VAL A 37 -4.34 -0.60 3.12
CA VAL A 37 -2.93 -0.53 3.48
C VAL A 37 -2.25 -1.87 3.23
N THR A 38 -0.95 -1.82 2.94
CA THR A 38 -0.15 -2.99 2.56
C THR A 38 1.05 -3.16 3.50
N PRO A 39 0.86 -3.56 4.78
CA PRO A 39 1.97 -3.69 5.71
C PRO A 39 2.96 -4.76 5.24
N ASN A 40 4.23 -4.37 5.20
CA ASN A 40 5.38 -5.27 5.15
C ASN A 40 6.11 -5.32 6.51
N VAL A 41 7.25 -6.00 6.59
CA VAL A 41 8.02 -6.14 7.84
C VAL A 41 8.37 -4.80 8.49
N ASP A 42 8.83 -3.81 7.71
CA ASP A 42 9.14 -2.46 8.20
C ASP A 42 7.90 -1.79 8.80
N HIS A 43 6.75 -1.93 8.14
CA HIS A 43 5.49 -1.36 8.63
C HIS A 43 5.09 -2.01 9.95
N MET A 44 5.20 -3.33 10.08
CA MET A 44 4.91 -4.05 11.32
C MET A 44 5.80 -3.60 12.48
N VAL A 45 7.10 -3.36 12.23
CA VAL A 45 8.03 -2.82 13.24
C VAL A 45 7.67 -1.38 13.63
N ARG A 46 7.23 -0.55 12.68
CA ARG A 46 6.77 0.83 12.96
C ARG A 46 5.46 0.84 13.74
N LEU A 47 4.49 0.00 13.37
CA LEU A 47 3.21 -0.17 14.06
C LEU A 47 3.35 -0.55 15.53
N GLU A 48 4.39 -1.31 15.88
CA GLU A 48 4.68 -1.64 17.28
C GLU A 48 5.09 -0.42 18.10
N ARG A 49 5.71 0.58 17.46
CA ARG A 49 6.36 1.72 18.13
C ARG A 49 5.56 3.01 18.04
N ASP A 50 4.71 3.12 17.03
CA ASP A 50 3.96 4.33 16.71
C ASP A 50 2.46 4.08 16.91
N PRO A 51 1.89 4.52 18.04
CA PRO A 51 0.47 4.38 18.32
C PRO A 51 -0.42 5.08 17.29
N ARG A 52 0.03 6.22 16.74
CA ARG A 52 -0.72 6.96 15.72
C ARG A 52 -0.81 6.17 14.43
N LEU A 53 0.29 5.52 14.02
CA LEU A 53 0.26 4.63 12.86
C LEU A 53 -0.65 3.42 13.10
N ARG A 54 -0.67 2.88 14.33
CA ARG A 54 -1.55 1.77 14.68
C ARG A 54 -3.02 2.15 14.61
N GLU A 55 -3.36 3.34 15.11
CA GLU A 55 -4.71 3.89 15.01
C GLU A 55 -5.11 4.06 13.54
N ALA A 56 -4.23 4.65 12.71
CA ALA A 56 -4.45 4.72 11.27
C ALA A 56 -4.69 3.33 10.66
N TYR A 57 -3.93 2.30 11.00
CA TYR A 57 -4.18 0.95 10.47
C TYR A 57 -5.50 0.32 10.97
N SER A 58 -5.94 0.61 12.20
CA SER A 58 -7.21 0.08 12.73
C SER A 58 -8.44 0.62 12.02
N GLN A 59 -8.34 1.78 11.39
CA GLN A 59 -9.42 2.40 10.62
C GLN A 59 -9.51 1.84 9.19
N ALA A 60 -8.51 1.10 8.71
CA ALA A 60 -8.44 0.61 7.34
C ALA A 60 -9.50 -0.47 7.10
N GLU A 61 -10.16 -0.46 5.95
CA GLU A 61 -11.14 -1.47 5.53
C GLU A 61 -10.46 -2.74 5.01
N LEU A 62 -9.26 -2.60 4.44
CA LEU A 62 -8.39 -3.71 4.07
C LEU A 62 -6.94 -3.48 4.51
N VAL A 63 -6.41 -4.47 5.21
CA VAL A 63 -4.99 -4.57 5.59
C VAL A 63 -4.40 -5.80 4.91
N LEU A 64 -3.60 -5.60 3.87
CA LEU A 64 -3.13 -6.65 2.95
C LEU A 64 -1.66 -7.00 3.21
N ALA A 65 -1.36 -8.27 3.46
CA ALA A 65 -0.01 -8.68 3.82
C ALA A 65 0.98 -8.53 2.64
N ASP A 66 1.90 -7.58 2.76
CA ASP A 66 2.95 -7.34 1.76
C ASP A 66 4.26 -8.03 2.16
N GLY A 67 4.60 -9.09 1.43
CA GLY A 67 5.86 -9.81 1.56
C GLY A 67 5.74 -11.21 2.17
N GLN A 68 6.54 -12.14 1.63
CA GLN A 68 6.58 -13.52 2.11
C GLN A 68 7.00 -13.69 3.58
N PRO A 69 7.89 -12.85 4.16
CA PRO A 69 8.23 -12.98 5.57
C PRO A 69 7.01 -12.92 6.51
N LEU A 70 6.01 -12.09 6.19
CA LEU A 70 4.78 -12.04 7.00
C LEU A 70 3.97 -13.33 6.88
N VAL A 71 3.85 -13.87 5.67
CA VAL A 71 3.18 -15.16 5.43
C VAL A 71 3.89 -16.28 6.19
N TRP A 72 5.22 -16.35 6.15
CA TRP A 72 5.99 -17.37 6.89
C TRP A 72 5.83 -17.23 8.41
N LEU A 73 5.96 -16.01 8.94
CA LEU A 73 5.79 -15.74 10.36
C LEU A 73 4.36 -16.05 10.83
N SER A 74 3.35 -15.80 10.00
CA SER A 74 1.95 -16.11 10.33
C SER A 74 1.68 -17.61 10.51
N LYS A 75 2.36 -18.46 9.72
CA LYS A 75 2.30 -19.93 9.88
C LYS A 75 2.92 -20.37 11.21
N LEU A 76 4.08 -19.81 11.55
CA LEU A 76 4.73 -20.05 12.84
C LEU A 76 3.89 -19.52 14.02
N TYR A 77 3.14 -18.44 13.80
CA TYR A 77 2.19 -17.87 14.75
C TYR A 77 0.87 -18.64 14.87
N ARG A 78 0.73 -19.79 14.17
CA ARG A 78 -0.49 -20.63 14.12
C ARG A 78 -1.74 -19.87 13.66
N ARG A 79 -1.56 -18.80 12.91
CA ARG A 79 -2.63 -17.98 12.32
C ARG A 79 -2.25 -17.66 10.88
N PRO A 80 -2.27 -18.66 9.98
CA PRO A 80 -1.71 -18.52 8.65
C PRO A 80 -2.47 -17.48 7.84
N ILE A 81 -1.75 -16.51 7.30
CA ILE A 81 -2.23 -15.64 6.22
C ILE A 81 -2.30 -16.47 4.95
N ARG A 82 -3.46 -16.47 4.28
CA ARG A 82 -3.73 -17.28 3.09
C ARG A 82 -2.80 -16.96 1.92
N GLU A 83 -2.58 -15.67 1.65
CA GLU A 83 -1.80 -15.23 0.49
C GLU A 83 -1.02 -13.93 0.76
N LYS A 84 0.12 -13.78 0.09
CA LYS A 84 0.83 -12.51 -0.02
C LYS A 84 0.10 -11.61 -1.01
N VAL A 85 -0.38 -10.46 -0.56
CA VAL A 85 -1.05 -9.47 -1.40
C VAL A 85 -0.27 -8.16 -1.32
N SER A 86 0.75 -8.02 -2.18
CA SER A 86 1.57 -6.80 -2.24
C SER A 86 0.93 -5.75 -3.14
N GLY A 87 1.09 -4.48 -2.81
CA GLY A 87 0.59 -3.37 -3.65
C GLY A 87 1.14 -3.43 -5.08
N SER A 88 2.40 -3.85 -5.23
CA SER A 88 3.06 -4.02 -6.54
C SER A 88 2.48 -5.14 -7.40
N ASP A 89 1.86 -6.16 -6.80
CA ASP A 89 1.16 -7.23 -7.52
C ASP A 89 -0.31 -6.90 -7.75
N LEU A 90 -0.95 -6.24 -6.77
CA LEU A 90 -2.34 -5.82 -6.85
C LEU A 90 -2.55 -4.73 -7.91
N PHE A 91 -1.68 -3.72 -7.97
CA PHE A 91 -1.90 -2.53 -8.79
C PHE A 91 -2.06 -2.82 -10.29
N PRO A 92 -1.21 -3.64 -10.95
CA PRO A 92 -1.42 -4.01 -12.35
C PRO A 92 -2.76 -4.73 -12.61
N LEU A 93 -3.18 -5.60 -11.69
CA LEU A 93 -4.47 -6.32 -11.80
C LEU A 93 -5.64 -5.34 -11.61
N LEU A 94 -5.48 -4.38 -10.69
CA LEU A 94 -6.45 -3.32 -10.46
C LEU A 94 -6.60 -2.41 -11.67
N CYS A 95 -5.50 -1.98 -12.31
CA CYS A 95 -5.56 -1.22 -13.57
C CYS A 95 -6.30 -2.00 -14.66
N GLN A 96 -5.97 -3.29 -14.84
CA GLN A 96 -6.67 -4.11 -15.83
C GLN A 96 -8.17 -4.22 -15.53
N ARG A 97 -8.55 -4.36 -14.26
CA ARG A 97 -9.96 -4.46 -13.89
C ARG A 97 -10.70 -3.13 -14.00
N ALA A 98 -10.08 -2.04 -13.55
CA ALA A 98 -10.61 -0.69 -13.68
C ALA A 98 -10.89 -0.33 -15.15
N ALA A 99 -9.99 -0.69 -16.07
CA ALA A 99 -10.20 -0.49 -17.50
C ALA A 99 -11.43 -1.25 -18.04
N ARG A 100 -11.68 -2.47 -17.56
CA ARG A 100 -12.83 -3.28 -17.98
C ARG A 100 -14.15 -2.79 -17.39
N GLU A 101 -14.11 -2.29 -16.16
CA GLU A 101 -15.29 -1.87 -15.39
C GLU A 101 -15.54 -0.35 -15.46
N GLY A 102 -14.75 0.38 -16.25
CA GLY A 102 -14.90 1.81 -16.45
C GLY A 102 -14.57 2.66 -15.22
N LYS A 103 -13.72 2.17 -14.32
CA LYS A 103 -13.31 2.89 -13.10
C LYS A 103 -12.20 3.88 -13.40
N SER A 104 -12.33 5.08 -12.85
CA SER A 104 -11.33 6.14 -12.88
C SER A 104 -10.32 5.99 -11.76
N ILE A 105 -9.04 6.22 -12.09
CA ILE A 105 -7.92 6.17 -11.15
C ILE A 105 -7.23 7.53 -11.09
N PHE A 106 -6.93 8.00 -9.88
CA PHE A 106 -6.02 9.13 -9.66
C PHE A 106 -4.73 8.67 -9.00
N ILE A 107 -3.58 9.14 -9.47
CA ILE A 107 -2.26 8.81 -8.86
C ILE A 107 -1.73 10.03 -8.12
N PHE A 108 -1.62 9.93 -6.80
CA PHE A 108 -1.17 11.01 -5.93
C PHE A 108 0.16 10.66 -5.25
N GLY A 109 1.17 11.52 -5.36
CA GLY A 109 2.51 11.29 -4.81
C GLY A 109 3.56 10.97 -5.87
N ALA A 110 4.60 10.23 -5.47
CA ALA A 110 5.86 10.05 -6.22
C ALA A 110 6.66 11.35 -6.42
N ALA A 111 7.81 11.26 -7.08
CA ALA A 111 8.59 12.44 -7.45
C ALA A 111 7.93 13.17 -8.64
N GLU A 112 8.29 14.44 -8.83
CA GLU A 112 7.78 15.28 -9.91
C GLU A 112 7.93 14.60 -11.28
N GLY A 113 6.83 14.55 -12.03
CA GLY A 113 6.75 13.91 -13.35
C GLY A 113 6.64 12.37 -13.33
N VAL A 114 6.87 11.70 -12.19
CA VAL A 114 6.81 10.23 -12.12
C VAL A 114 5.38 9.73 -12.25
N ALA A 115 4.43 10.38 -11.56
CA ALA A 115 3.01 9.99 -11.63
C ALA A 115 2.45 10.17 -13.05
N GLU A 116 2.82 11.25 -13.73
CA GLU A 116 2.44 11.56 -15.11
C GLU A 116 3.00 10.50 -16.08
N ARG A 117 4.29 10.13 -15.94
CA ARG A 117 4.90 9.06 -16.74
C ARG A 117 4.24 7.70 -16.47
N ALA A 118 3.91 7.41 -15.22
CA ALA A 118 3.17 6.20 -14.86
C ALA A 118 1.79 6.18 -15.55
N ALA A 119 1.04 7.29 -15.51
CA ALA A 119 -0.26 7.41 -16.15
C ALA A 119 -0.18 7.14 -17.66
N HIS A 120 0.78 7.74 -18.35
CA HIS A 120 0.98 7.54 -19.80
C HIS A 120 1.21 6.06 -20.13
N ARG A 121 2.17 5.42 -19.45
CA ARG A 121 2.51 4.01 -19.69
C ARG A 121 1.36 3.06 -19.37
N LEU A 122 0.61 3.35 -18.30
CA LEU A 122 -0.55 2.55 -17.93
C LEU A 122 -1.67 2.68 -18.97
N ALA A 123 -1.90 3.88 -19.52
CA ALA A 123 -2.87 4.09 -20.59
C ALA A 123 -2.49 3.36 -21.88
N GLU A 124 -1.21 3.32 -22.24
CA GLU A 124 -0.71 2.53 -23.37
C GLU A 124 -0.85 1.02 -23.13
N GLN A 125 -0.62 0.57 -21.90
CA GLN A 125 -0.63 -0.84 -21.55
C GLN A 125 -2.04 -1.42 -21.39
N TYR A 126 -3.00 -0.63 -20.91
CA TYR A 126 -4.35 -1.08 -20.59
C TYR A 126 -5.38 -0.26 -21.35
N ALA A 127 -5.79 -0.76 -22.52
CA ALA A 127 -6.84 -0.12 -23.32
C ALA A 127 -8.13 0.08 -22.50
N GLY A 128 -8.66 1.31 -22.51
CA GLY A 128 -9.85 1.70 -21.74
C GLY A 128 -9.57 2.14 -20.30
N LEU A 129 -8.32 2.11 -19.83
CA LEU A 129 -7.99 2.62 -18.50
C LEU A 129 -8.13 4.14 -18.44
N ASN A 130 -8.94 4.62 -17.51
CA ASN A 130 -9.12 6.04 -17.24
C ASN A 130 -8.24 6.47 -16.05
N ILE A 131 -7.08 7.07 -16.34
CA ILE A 131 -6.34 7.83 -15.32
C ILE A 131 -6.89 9.27 -15.34
N CYS A 132 -7.78 9.62 -14.41
CA CYS A 132 -8.47 10.91 -14.42
C CYS A 132 -7.62 12.08 -13.91
N GLY A 133 -6.44 11.79 -13.36
CA GLY A 133 -5.47 12.80 -12.98
C GLY A 133 -4.26 12.23 -12.25
N THR A 134 -3.24 13.08 -12.16
CA THR A 134 -2.04 12.83 -11.37
C THR A 134 -1.65 14.10 -10.63
N TYR A 135 -1.04 13.96 -9.46
CA TYR A 135 -0.45 15.09 -8.77
C TYR A 135 0.67 14.64 -7.83
N ALA A 136 1.86 15.20 -8.02
CA ALA A 136 3.02 15.00 -7.16
C ALA A 136 3.25 16.26 -6.30
N PRO A 137 2.82 16.27 -5.02
CA PRO A 137 3.04 17.42 -4.16
C PRO A 137 4.53 17.57 -3.81
N PRO A 138 5.00 18.80 -3.49
CA PRO A 138 6.38 19.01 -3.09
C PRO A 138 6.71 18.28 -1.77
N PHE A 139 8.00 18.00 -1.55
CA PHE A 139 8.42 17.36 -0.30
C PHE A 139 8.07 18.24 0.91
N GLY A 140 7.35 17.65 1.88
CA GLY A 140 6.94 18.35 3.09
C GLY A 140 5.66 19.16 2.95
N PHE A 141 4.90 19.00 1.83
CA PHE A 141 3.61 19.67 1.61
C PHE A 141 2.62 19.52 2.77
N GLU A 142 2.72 18.45 3.56
CA GLU A 142 1.85 18.22 4.71
C GLU A 142 2.05 19.25 5.84
N ASN A 143 3.15 19.99 5.82
CA ASN A 143 3.46 21.04 6.79
C ASN A 143 3.16 22.45 6.26
N ASP A 144 2.70 22.57 5.01
CA ASP A 144 2.32 23.81 4.37
C ASP A 144 0.83 23.77 4.06
N GLU A 145 0.06 24.65 4.70
CA GLU A 145 -1.40 24.66 4.59
C GLU A 145 -1.88 24.91 3.15
N GLN A 146 -1.18 25.74 2.37
CA GLN A 146 -1.54 26.03 1.00
C GLN A 146 -1.27 24.83 0.09
N GLN A 147 -0.12 24.17 0.26
CA GLN A 147 0.22 22.98 -0.54
C GLN A 147 -0.67 21.78 -0.17
N LEU A 148 -1.02 21.63 1.10
CA LEU A 148 -1.98 20.62 1.55
C LEU A 148 -3.37 20.90 0.96
N ALA A 149 -3.86 22.13 1.05
CA ALA A 149 -5.16 22.52 0.50
C ALA A 149 -5.20 22.27 -1.02
N LEU A 150 -4.15 22.65 -1.75
CA LEU A 150 -4.02 22.40 -3.18
C LEU A 150 -4.03 20.88 -3.48
N SER A 151 -3.30 20.08 -2.70
CA SER A 151 -3.28 18.62 -2.85
C SER A 151 -4.67 18.00 -2.72
N LEU A 152 -5.43 18.43 -1.71
CA LEU A 152 -6.80 17.97 -1.49
C LEU A 152 -7.73 18.45 -2.62
N GLU A 153 -7.57 19.68 -3.10
CA GLU A 153 -8.36 20.22 -4.22
C GLU A 153 -8.15 19.44 -5.51
N GLN A 154 -6.89 19.13 -5.87
CA GLN A 154 -6.58 18.36 -7.09
C GLN A 154 -7.28 17.00 -7.09
N ILE A 155 -7.27 16.29 -5.95
CA ILE A 155 -7.95 15.00 -5.80
C ILE A 155 -9.47 15.17 -5.93
N LYS A 156 -10.06 16.12 -5.19
CA LYS A 156 -11.51 16.36 -5.19
C LYS A 156 -12.03 16.75 -6.57
N LYS A 157 -11.31 17.63 -7.26
CA LYS A 157 -11.67 18.11 -8.60
C LYS A 157 -11.66 16.98 -9.64
N ALA A 158 -10.73 16.04 -9.52
CA ALA A 158 -10.66 14.88 -10.41
C ALA A 158 -11.74 13.82 -10.12
N ALA A 159 -12.32 13.84 -8.91
CA ALA A 159 -13.38 12.94 -8.45
C ALA A 159 -13.17 11.46 -8.84
N PRO A 160 -12.01 10.85 -8.49
CA PRO A 160 -11.72 9.47 -8.87
C PRO A 160 -12.60 8.46 -8.13
N ASP A 161 -12.87 7.32 -8.78
CA ASP A 161 -13.40 6.13 -8.11
C ASP A 161 -12.33 5.50 -7.19
N ILE A 162 -11.06 5.57 -7.62
CA ILE A 162 -9.93 4.95 -6.94
C ILE A 162 -8.76 5.93 -6.83
N LEU A 163 -8.32 6.22 -5.61
CA LEU A 163 -7.11 7.01 -5.34
C LEU A 163 -5.93 6.11 -5.00
N ILE A 164 -4.82 6.25 -5.74
CA ILE A 164 -3.56 5.54 -5.47
C ILE A 164 -2.59 6.51 -4.81
N VAL A 165 -2.22 6.23 -3.56
CA VAL A 165 -1.34 7.11 -2.77
C VAL A 165 0.06 6.54 -2.71
N CYS A 166 1.00 7.34 -3.22
CA CYS A 166 2.42 7.02 -3.40
C CYS A 166 3.33 7.95 -2.60
N LEU A 167 2.99 8.21 -1.33
CA LEU A 167 3.77 9.09 -0.44
C LEU A 167 4.77 8.32 0.46
N GLY A 168 4.63 6.99 0.51
CA GLY A 168 5.43 6.11 1.37
C GLY A 168 4.94 6.09 2.82
N CYS A 169 5.29 5.02 3.54
CA CYS A 169 4.91 4.82 4.93
C CYS A 169 5.84 5.59 5.90
N PRO A 170 5.31 6.31 6.91
CA PRO A 170 3.90 6.33 7.34
C PRO A 170 3.06 7.48 6.74
N LYS A 171 3.65 8.29 5.85
CA LYS A 171 3.05 9.55 5.38
C LYS A 171 1.71 9.31 4.68
N GLN A 172 1.64 8.32 3.80
CA GLN A 172 0.41 7.98 3.07
C GLN A 172 -0.71 7.54 4.02
N GLU A 173 -0.41 6.75 5.05
CA GLU A 173 -1.40 6.28 6.01
C GLU A 173 -1.91 7.42 6.89
N TYR A 174 -1.05 8.36 7.29
CA TYR A 174 -1.48 9.58 7.98
C TYR A 174 -2.34 10.47 7.10
N PHE A 175 -1.91 10.74 5.88
CA PHE A 175 -2.66 11.58 4.95
C PHE A 175 -4.08 11.06 4.73
N ILE A 176 -4.23 9.76 4.46
CA ILE A 176 -5.54 9.17 4.21
C ILE A 176 -6.39 9.09 5.48
N SER A 177 -5.82 8.64 6.61
CA SER A 177 -6.57 8.59 7.88
C SER A 177 -7.10 9.98 8.28
N GLN A 178 -6.36 11.04 7.99
CA GLN A 178 -6.74 12.41 8.34
C GLN A 178 -7.73 13.06 7.35
N HIS A 179 -7.68 12.71 6.06
CA HIS A 179 -8.38 13.48 5.03
C HIS A 179 -9.44 12.70 4.23
N ARG A 180 -9.46 11.36 4.28
CA ARG A 180 -10.36 10.52 3.45
C ARG A 180 -11.82 10.95 3.46
N HIS A 181 -12.33 11.29 4.65
CA HIS A 181 -13.73 11.68 4.86
C HIS A 181 -14.11 12.98 4.12
N THR A 182 -13.13 13.79 3.72
CA THR A 182 -13.37 15.04 2.99
C THR A 182 -13.08 14.95 1.50
N LEU A 183 -12.39 13.89 1.06
CA LEU A 183 -11.93 13.73 -0.33
C LEU A 183 -13.07 13.33 -1.28
N GLY A 184 -14.11 12.68 -0.77
CA GLY A 184 -15.20 12.16 -1.59
C GLY A 184 -14.80 10.99 -2.50
N VAL A 185 -13.64 10.38 -2.26
CA VAL A 185 -13.15 9.23 -3.02
C VAL A 185 -13.67 7.94 -2.38
N PRO A 186 -14.34 7.04 -3.12
CA PRO A 186 -14.86 5.78 -2.60
C PRO A 186 -13.82 4.88 -1.94
N VAL A 187 -12.63 4.74 -2.56
CA VAL A 187 -11.53 3.93 -2.02
C VAL A 187 -10.14 4.52 -2.31
N SER A 188 -9.28 4.54 -1.30
CA SER A 188 -7.88 4.99 -1.37
C SER A 188 -6.91 3.85 -1.04
N LEU A 189 -5.91 3.60 -1.89
CA LEU A 189 -4.91 2.55 -1.67
C LEU A 189 -3.54 3.15 -1.40
N CYS A 190 -2.99 2.85 -0.23
CA CYS A 190 -1.64 3.21 0.19
C CYS A 190 -0.64 2.18 -0.37
N LEU A 191 -0.07 2.49 -1.54
CA LEU A 191 0.75 1.54 -2.31
C LEU A 191 2.21 1.94 -2.48
N GLY A 192 2.66 3.03 -1.87
CA GLY A 192 4.08 3.39 -1.83
C GLY A 192 4.67 3.61 -3.23
N SER A 193 5.61 2.76 -3.66
CA SER A 193 6.40 2.98 -4.88
C SER A 193 5.78 2.41 -6.16
N VAL A 194 4.46 2.18 -6.21
CA VAL A 194 3.82 1.61 -7.42
C VAL A 194 3.86 2.56 -8.61
N ALA A 195 3.80 3.87 -8.37
CA ALA A 195 3.98 4.88 -9.42
C ALA A 195 5.40 4.82 -10.01
N ASP A 196 6.44 4.75 -9.18
CA ASP A 196 7.83 4.60 -9.63
C ASP A 196 8.04 3.32 -10.46
N ILE A 197 7.39 2.22 -10.06
CA ILE A 197 7.42 0.96 -10.81
C ILE A 197 6.72 1.11 -12.16
N ALA A 198 5.52 1.70 -12.19
CA ALA A 198 4.76 1.90 -13.42
C ALA A 198 5.45 2.87 -14.39
N ALA A 199 6.08 3.93 -13.86
CA ALA A 199 6.91 4.85 -14.62
C ALA A 199 8.23 4.23 -15.11
N GLY A 200 8.63 3.08 -14.55
CA GLY A 200 9.87 2.37 -14.88
C GLY A 200 11.12 2.90 -14.19
N GLU A 201 10.97 3.75 -13.18
CA GLU A 201 12.07 4.23 -12.33
C GLU A 201 12.63 3.11 -11.45
N ILE A 202 11.77 2.17 -11.05
CA ILE A 202 12.14 1.01 -10.23
C ILE A 202 11.84 -0.28 -10.99
N THR A 203 12.88 -1.08 -11.20
CA THR A 203 12.72 -2.44 -11.75
C THR A 203 12.22 -3.38 -10.66
N ARG A 204 11.12 -4.11 -10.92
CA ARG A 204 10.61 -5.14 -10.01
C ARG A 204 11.55 -6.34 -9.95
N ALA A 205 11.61 -6.97 -8.78
CA ALA A 205 12.24 -8.28 -8.66
C ALA A 205 11.54 -9.29 -9.60
N PRO A 206 12.27 -10.21 -10.23
CA PRO A 206 11.67 -11.30 -10.99
C PRO A 206 10.60 -12.04 -10.19
N ARG A 207 9.51 -12.45 -10.85
CA ARG A 207 8.35 -13.06 -10.18
C ARG A 207 8.74 -14.28 -9.33
N TRP A 208 9.67 -15.11 -9.79
CA TRP A 208 10.14 -16.27 -9.03
C TRP A 208 10.84 -15.86 -7.71
N MET A 209 11.62 -14.78 -7.72
CA MET A 209 12.27 -14.25 -6.52
C MET A 209 11.25 -13.72 -5.53
N SER A 210 10.25 -12.96 -6.00
CA SER A 210 9.16 -12.48 -5.13
C SER A 210 8.38 -13.64 -4.51
N ARG A 211 8.03 -14.66 -5.31
CA ARG A 211 7.31 -15.86 -4.84
C ARG A 211 8.10 -16.66 -3.81
N CYS A 212 9.42 -16.79 -3.98
CA CYS A 212 10.28 -17.49 -3.02
C CYS A 212 10.74 -16.61 -1.84
N GLY A 213 10.31 -15.33 -1.78
CA GLY A 213 10.64 -14.41 -0.69
C GLY A 213 12.05 -13.81 -0.76
N LEU A 214 12.68 -13.80 -1.94
CA LEU A 214 14.00 -13.21 -2.22
C LEU A 214 13.91 -11.77 -2.78
N GLU A 215 12.72 -11.18 -2.81
CA GLU A 215 12.53 -9.80 -3.30
C GLU A 215 13.31 -8.77 -2.47
N TRP A 216 13.41 -8.96 -1.15
CA TRP A 216 14.24 -8.09 -0.30
C TRP A 216 15.72 -8.18 -0.70
N PHE A 217 16.22 -9.37 -1.05
CA PHE A 217 17.61 -9.57 -1.46
C PHE A 217 17.88 -8.90 -2.80
N TYR A 218 16.99 -9.09 -3.79
CA TYR A 218 17.07 -8.38 -5.07
C TYR A 218 17.14 -6.87 -4.87
N ARG A 219 16.23 -6.31 -4.05
CA ARG A 219 16.21 -4.87 -3.78
C ARG A 219 17.47 -4.40 -3.08
N LEU A 220 17.99 -5.17 -2.12
CA LEU A 220 19.24 -4.86 -1.43
C LEU A 220 20.42 -4.79 -2.40
N CYS A 221 20.49 -5.68 -3.39
CA CYS A 221 21.52 -5.63 -4.43
C CYS A 221 21.37 -4.37 -5.32
N SER A 222 20.14 -3.95 -5.61
CA SER A 222 19.87 -2.76 -6.43
C SER A 222 20.14 -1.44 -5.70
N ASP A 223 19.90 -1.36 -4.40
CA ASP A 223 20.09 -0.14 -3.59
C ASP A 223 20.65 -0.47 -2.19
N PRO A 224 21.92 -0.88 -2.10
CA PRO A 224 22.50 -1.41 -0.88
C PRO A 224 22.64 -0.34 0.21
N LYS A 225 23.00 0.89 -0.17
CA LYS A 225 23.23 1.99 0.79
C LYS A 225 21.96 2.33 1.58
N ARG A 226 20.81 2.40 0.89
CA ARG A 226 19.55 2.73 1.56
C ARG A 226 18.97 1.52 2.29
N LEU A 227 19.00 0.33 1.68
CA LEU A 227 18.27 -0.83 2.18
C LEU A 227 19.03 -1.66 3.21
N ALA A 228 20.37 -1.59 3.26
CA ALA A 228 21.14 -2.31 4.28
C ALA A 228 20.76 -1.86 5.70
N LYS A 229 20.65 -0.55 5.93
CA LYS A 229 20.21 -0.02 7.23
C LYS A 229 18.79 -0.50 7.58
N ARG A 230 17.86 -0.43 6.62
CA ARG A 230 16.49 -0.89 6.84
C ARG A 230 16.45 -2.37 7.20
N TYR A 231 17.04 -3.24 6.37
CA TYR A 231 16.94 -4.69 6.56
C TYR A 231 17.76 -5.21 7.73
N LEU A 232 19.01 -4.74 7.90
CA LEU A 232 19.93 -5.29 8.89
C LEU A 232 19.83 -4.63 10.27
N ARG A 233 19.09 -3.52 10.40
CA ARG A 233 18.92 -2.84 11.70
C ARG A 233 17.47 -2.69 12.10
N ASP A 234 16.63 -2.20 11.19
CA ASP A 234 15.26 -1.85 11.53
C ASP A 234 14.33 -3.07 11.43
N ASP A 235 14.36 -3.80 10.32
CA ASP A 235 13.49 -4.96 10.09
C ASP A 235 13.87 -6.16 10.99
N LEU A 236 15.13 -6.31 11.41
CA LEU A 236 15.53 -7.35 12.38
C LEU A 236 14.79 -7.27 13.72
N ARG A 237 14.20 -6.10 14.05
CA ARG A 237 13.38 -5.93 15.25
C ARG A 237 12.08 -6.73 15.21
N ILE A 238 11.68 -7.23 14.03
CA ILE A 238 10.56 -8.15 13.91
C ILE A 238 10.79 -9.45 14.69
N ILE A 239 12.04 -9.89 14.87
CA ILE A 239 12.38 -11.14 15.56
C ILE A 239 12.03 -11.06 17.06
N PRO A 240 12.60 -10.12 17.86
CA PRO A 240 12.22 -10.01 19.28
C PRO A 240 10.73 -9.65 19.44
N MET A 241 10.15 -8.88 18.51
CA MET A 241 8.73 -8.58 18.49
C MET A 241 7.89 -9.86 18.33
N PHE A 242 8.24 -10.73 17.40
CA PHE A 242 7.57 -12.00 17.17
C PHE A 242 7.55 -12.86 18.44
N PHE A 243 8.70 -13.02 19.12
CA PHE A 243 8.76 -13.79 20.38
C PHE A 243 7.97 -13.14 21.52
N LYS A 244 7.93 -11.80 21.62
CA LYS A 244 7.10 -11.08 22.59
C LYS A 244 5.62 -11.46 22.41
N TYR A 245 5.12 -11.42 21.18
CA TYR A 245 3.72 -11.72 20.87
C TYR A 245 3.40 -13.22 20.98
N LEU A 246 4.33 -14.10 20.62
CA LEU A 246 4.15 -15.54 20.78
C LEU A 246 3.94 -15.93 22.25
N ARG A 247 4.72 -15.33 23.17
CA ARG A 247 4.57 -15.52 24.62
C ARG A 247 3.25 -14.96 25.16
N LYS A 248 2.77 -13.84 24.60
CA LYS A 248 1.50 -13.22 24.99
C LYS A 248 0.30 -14.06 24.55
N ASN A 249 0.37 -14.71 23.39
CA ASN A 249 -0.69 -15.57 22.85
C ASN A 249 -0.77 -16.96 23.50
N GLN A 250 0.25 -17.37 24.26
CA GLN A 250 0.28 -18.64 24.99
C GLN A 250 -0.24 -18.53 26.44
N LYS A 251 -0.46 -17.29 26.93
CA LYS A 251 -1.13 -16.99 28.20
C LYS A 251 -2.60 -16.71 27.95
#